data_AF-A0A966TDX7-F1
#
_entry.id   AF-A0A966TDX7-F1
#
_cell.length_a   1.000
_cell.length_b   1.000
_cell.length_c   1.000
_cell.angle_alpha   90.00
_cell.angle_beta   90.00
_cell.angle_gamma   90.00
#
_symmetry.space_group_name_H-M   'P 1'
#
loop_
_entity.id
_entity.type
_entity.pdbx_description
1 polymer ?
#
loop_
_entity_poly.entity_id
_entity_poly.type
_entity_poly.pdbx_seq_one_letter_code
_entity_poly.pdbx_strand_id
1 'polypeptide(L)'
;MKKALLILVMAFLQSSLLFAQAKTNTRNDPEAKKILDAVSTKFKSFTTVQASFTYKVENAAGKVLSTKTGTITMKGTKYRLNFSGQEIICNGTTVWNVDKSANEVTISTLDASSGMITPQKLFSNFYDKDFLYVLNGEKKVGAKMVQEIQLTPVDKSKNFHTVYLQVDKAAKTMYTTRVLENAGNRYSYTVNSMKTNVPAADALFAFDKAKYPGINIEDLRWEYLAGDGDFRSVEVTALRDAADIVVTNPPFSLFREFLAWLIEGDVKFSMIGPRGSLTYKDVFPLVLDGRLWLGKGFANDDAYFRVPKSNAGDYAAGVYDPTTQMVHFRNAVWFTNLDHGRRHEPMQLMTLEDNIRFSKHKQVRGIGYQKYDNYDAIEVPFRDAIPSNYAGVMGVPISFLDKHNPDQFEIVGISGNGSMPKELLIPGQPKYDRPYLSGNRKFPRLMIRHKNTSL
;
A
#
# COMPACT_ATOMS: atom_id res chain seq x y z
N MET A 1 13.05 22.17 -2.26
CA MET A 1 13.31 23.41 -3.05
C MET A 1 12.85 23.14 -4.48
N LYS A 2 11.57 23.43 -4.77
CA LYS A 2 11.07 24.57 -5.56
C LYS A 2 11.54 24.60 -7.04
N LYS A 3 10.54 24.35 -7.90
CA LYS A 3 10.26 24.79 -9.28
C LYS A 3 11.29 25.70 -9.98
N ALA A 4 11.56 25.43 -11.27
CA ALA A 4 11.65 26.48 -12.29
C ALA A 4 11.40 25.92 -13.70
N LEU A 5 10.42 26.51 -14.37
CA LEU A 5 10.15 26.49 -15.80
C LEU A 5 10.99 27.62 -16.43
N LEU A 6 11.68 27.39 -17.56
CA LEU A 6 11.90 28.46 -18.54
C LEU A 6 12.17 27.89 -19.94
N ILE A 7 11.34 28.34 -20.87
CA ILE A 7 11.52 28.25 -22.32
C ILE A 7 12.56 29.31 -22.71
N LEU A 8 13.56 28.93 -23.52
CA LEU A 8 14.23 29.88 -24.39
C LEU A 8 14.53 29.20 -25.74
N VAL A 9 13.86 29.72 -26.77
CA VAL A 9 14.16 29.45 -28.17
C VAL A 9 15.40 30.25 -28.55
N MET A 10 16.41 29.58 -29.11
CA MET A 10 17.38 30.23 -29.98
C MET A 10 17.84 29.23 -31.03
N ALA A 11 17.35 29.44 -32.25
CA ALA A 11 17.86 28.83 -33.47
C ALA A 11 19.19 29.49 -33.83
N PHE A 12 20.21 28.71 -34.21
CA PHE A 12 21.04 29.03 -35.38
C PHE A 12 21.99 27.88 -35.76
N LEU A 13 22.13 27.74 -37.09
CA LEU A 13 23.15 27.05 -37.87
C LEU A 13 23.13 25.50 -37.91
N GLN A 14 22.40 25.03 -38.92
CA GLN A 14 22.66 23.79 -39.64
C GLN A 14 24.12 23.73 -40.08
N SER A 15 24.90 22.87 -39.44
CA SER A 15 25.94 22.11 -40.13
C SER A 15 25.39 20.70 -40.31
N SER A 16 25.22 20.30 -41.56
CA SER A 16 24.83 18.95 -41.95
C SER A 16 25.98 17.98 -41.64
N LEU A 17 26.14 17.65 -40.35
CA LEU A 17 26.78 16.40 -39.98
C LEU A 17 25.77 15.30 -40.32
N LEU A 18 26.07 14.59 -41.41
CA LEU A 18 25.51 13.28 -41.70
C LEU A 18 25.83 12.36 -40.50
N PHE A 19 25.00 12.39 -39.46
CA PHE A 19 24.87 11.27 -38.57
C PHE A 19 24.34 10.13 -39.44
N ALA A 20 25.15 9.09 -39.61
CA ALA A 20 24.67 7.83 -40.14
C ALA A 20 23.42 7.45 -39.33
N GLN A 21 22.24 7.58 -39.96
CA GLN A 21 21.00 7.13 -39.37
C GLN A 21 21.18 5.63 -39.07
N ALA A 22 21.03 5.26 -37.79
CA ALA A 22 20.95 3.86 -37.42
C ALA A 22 19.80 3.26 -38.26
N LYS A 23 20.13 2.34 -39.17
CA LYS A 23 19.13 1.56 -39.89
C LYS A 23 18.26 0.88 -38.85
N THR A 24 17.00 1.28 -38.75
CA THR A 24 15.97 0.52 -38.04
C THR A 24 15.72 -0.76 -38.82
N ASN A 25 16.57 -1.77 -38.60
CA ASN A 25 16.37 -3.09 -39.17
C ASN A 25 15.11 -3.69 -38.56
N THR A 26 14.08 -3.89 -39.38
CA THR A 26 12.82 -4.53 -39.01
C THR A 26 12.89 -6.06 -39.05
N ARG A 27 14.08 -6.63 -39.34
CA ARG A 27 14.31 -8.06 -39.47
C ARG A 27 15.55 -8.50 -38.71
N ASN A 28 15.46 -9.68 -38.12
CA ASN A 28 16.54 -10.37 -37.42
C ASN A 28 17.69 -10.77 -38.35
N ASP A 29 18.92 -10.45 -37.94
CA ASP A 29 20.16 -10.78 -38.64
C ASP A 29 20.53 -12.28 -38.45
N PRO A 30 20.66 -13.07 -39.53
CA PRO A 30 21.04 -14.49 -39.43
C PRO A 30 22.38 -14.76 -38.75
N GLU A 31 23.38 -13.89 -38.93
CA GLU A 31 24.71 -14.09 -38.32
C GLU A 31 24.68 -13.77 -36.82
N ALA A 32 23.97 -12.71 -36.42
CA ALA A 32 23.69 -12.46 -35.01
C ALA A 32 22.94 -13.63 -34.37
N LYS A 33 21.96 -14.21 -35.07
CA LYS A 33 21.24 -15.40 -34.59
C LYS A 33 22.19 -16.56 -34.32
N LYS A 34 23.10 -16.86 -35.25
CA LYS A 34 24.06 -17.97 -35.10
C LYS A 34 24.94 -17.81 -33.87
N ILE A 35 25.36 -16.58 -33.57
CA ILE A 35 26.16 -16.26 -32.37
C ILE A 35 25.30 -16.44 -31.10
N LEU A 36 24.09 -15.88 -31.08
CA LEU A 36 23.15 -16.00 -29.96
C LEU A 36 22.74 -17.46 -29.68
N ASP A 37 22.46 -18.24 -30.73
CA ASP A 37 22.19 -19.68 -30.66
C ASP A 37 23.38 -20.43 -30.05
N ALA A 38 24.62 -20.08 -30.45
CA ALA A 38 25.83 -20.70 -29.93
C ALA A 38 26.06 -20.37 -28.44
N VAL A 39 25.78 -19.13 -28.02
CA VAL A 39 25.81 -18.72 -26.61
C VAL A 39 24.76 -19.49 -25.80
N SER A 40 23.51 -19.53 -26.28
CA SER A 40 22.42 -20.25 -25.61
C SER A 40 22.75 -21.74 -25.47
N THR A 41 23.26 -22.36 -26.54
CA THR A 41 23.70 -23.77 -26.53
C THR A 41 24.83 -23.99 -25.52
N LYS A 42 25.81 -23.07 -25.47
CA LYS A 42 26.92 -23.16 -24.53
C LYS A 42 26.44 -23.05 -23.08
N PHE A 43 25.56 -22.10 -22.77
CA PHE A 43 25.00 -21.96 -21.42
C PHE A 43 24.14 -23.15 -20.99
N LYS A 44 23.33 -23.71 -21.90
CA LYS A 44 22.55 -24.94 -21.64
C LYS A 44 23.42 -26.15 -21.32
N SER A 45 24.68 -26.18 -21.76
CA SER A 45 25.64 -27.24 -21.41
C SER A 45 26.19 -27.12 -19.98
N PHE A 46 26.03 -25.98 -19.32
CA PHE A 46 26.54 -25.77 -17.97
C PHE A 46 25.56 -26.31 -16.93
N THR A 47 26.04 -27.19 -16.06
CA THR A 47 25.29 -27.64 -14.87
C THR A 47 25.21 -26.54 -13.81
N THR A 48 26.29 -25.76 -13.68
CA THR A 48 26.37 -24.59 -12.80
C THR A 48 27.22 -23.50 -13.42
N VAL A 49 26.97 -22.27 -13.01
CA VAL A 49 27.79 -21.10 -13.37
C VAL A 49 28.06 -20.29 -12.11
N GLN A 50 29.32 -20.02 -11.80
CA GLN A 50 29.77 -19.10 -10.77
C GLN A 50 30.51 -17.96 -11.45
N ALA A 51 30.06 -16.73 -11.27
CA ALA A 51 30.67 -15.57 -11.92
C ALA A 51 30.81 -14.39 -10.97
N SER A 52 31.91 -13.65 -11.12
CA SER A 52 32.05 -12.30 -10.56
C SER A 52 31.85 -11.29 -11.69
N PHE A 53 31.12 -10.21 -11.42
CA PHE A 53 30.85 -9.18 -12.42
C PHE A 53 31.09 -7.77 -11.86
N THR A 54 31.27 -6.83 -12.77
CA THR A 54 31.28 -5.40 -12.51
C THR A 54 30.00 -4.80 -13.07
N TYR A 55 29.26 -4.06 -12.23
CA TYR A 55 28.15 -3.22 -12.62
C TYR A 55 28.62 -1.78 -12.68
N LYS A 56 28.34 -1.10 -13.80
CA LYS A 56 28.70 0.29 -14.00
C LYS A 56 27.48 1.08 -14.48
N VAL A 57 27.25 2.24 -13.87
CA VAL A 57 26.22 3.21 -14.28
C VAL A 57 26.91 4.41 -14.89
N GLU A 58 26.47 4.80 -16.08
CA GLU A 58 26.92 5.99 -16.78
C GLU A 58 25.72 6.84 -17.20
N ASN A 59 25.88 8.16 -17.23
CA ASN A 59 24.87 9.02 -17.86
C ASN A 59 25.03 9.02 -19.41
N ALA A 60 24.15 9.75 -20.10
CA ALA A 60 24.17 9.84 -21.57
C ALA A 60 25.49 10.40 -22.14
N ALA A 61 26.17 11.27 -21.39
CA ALA A 61 27.48 11.83 -21.75
C ALA A 61 28.66 10.86 -21.49
N GLY A 62 28.41 9.68 -20.92
CA GLY A 62 29.44 8.70 -20.58
C GLY A 62 30.16 8.96 -19.27
N LYS A 63 29.70 9.93 -18.45
CA LYS A 63 30.23 10.12 -17.10
C LYS A 63 29.85 8.94 -16.22
N VAL A 64 30.83 8.29 -15.61
CA VAL A 64 30.61 7.23 -14.63
C VAL A 64 29.99 7.81 -13.36
N LEU A 65 28.82 7.29 -12.99
CA LEU A 65 28.09 7.67 -11.79
C LEU A 65 28.33 6.68 -10.65
N SER A 66 28.48 5.40 -10.98
CA SER A 66 28.73 4.35 -10.00
C SER A 66 29.44 3.17 -10.64
N THR A 67 30.31 2.51 -9.88
CA THR A 67 30.88 1.22 -10.22
C THR A 67 30.82 0.34 -8.97
N LYS A 68 30.26 -0.85 -9.12
CA LYS A 68 30.10 -1.84 -8.06
C LYS A 68 30.48 -3.22 -8.58
N THR A 69 30.84 -4.13 -7.69
CA THR A 69 31.06 -5.54 -8.03
C THR A 69 29.99 -6.41 -7.40
N GLY A 70 29.79 -7.58 -7.99
CA GLY A 70 28.89 -8.58 -7.46
C GLY A 70 29.32 -9.99 -7.84
N THR A 71 28.67 -10.96 -7.22
CA THR A 71 28.87 -12.38 -7.53
C THR A 71 27.52 -13.05 -7.75
N ILE A 72 27.49 -14.01 -8.66
CA ILE A 72 26.31 -14.83 -8.91
C ILE A 72 26.71 -16.29 -9.01
N THR A 73 25.93 -17.16 -8.37
CA THR A 73 25.95 -18.61 -8.60
C THR A 73 24.61 -19.02 -9.17
N MET A 74 24.61 -19.87 -10.21
CA MET A 74 23.42 -20.35 -10.90
C MET A 74 23.47 -21.87 -11.07
N LYS A 75 22.29 -22.51 -10.99
CA LYS A 75 22.07 -23.93 -11.26
C LYS A 75 20.67 -24.09 -11.88
N GLY A 76 20.61 -24.15 -13.21
CA GLY A 76 19.34 -24.07 -13.93
C GLY A 76 18.61 -22.75 -13.63
N THR A 77 17.36 -22.83 -13.17
CA THR A 77 16.56 -21.66 -12.77
C THR A 77 16.90 -21.13 -11.38
N LYS A 78 17.68 -21.87 -10.57
CA LYS A 78 18.11 -21.46 -9.24
C LYS A 78 19.28 -20.49 -9.31
N TYR A 79 19.29 -19.47 -8.47
CA TYR A 79 20.42 -18.54 -8.40
C TYR A 79 20.60 -17.91 -7.03
N ARG A 80 21.82 -17.48 -6.74
CA ARG A 80 22.17 -16.64 -5.58
C ARG A 80 23.07 -15.52 -6.06
N LEU A 81 22.60 -14.29 -5.90
CA LEU A 81 23.24 -13.05 -6.32
C LEU A 81 23.60 -12.25 -5.08
N ASN A 82 24.87 -11.87 -4.95
CA ASN A 82 25.32 -10.91 -3.95
C ASN A 82 25.75 -9.64 -4.68
N PHE A 83 25.08 -8.53 -4.39
CA PHE A 83 25.30 -7.27 -5.08
C PHE A 83 24.95 -6.08 -4.19
N SER A 84 25.87 -5.14 -4.04
CA SER A 84 25.62 -3.87 -3.32
C SER A 84 25.06 -4.00 -1.89
N GLY A 85 25.46 -5.04 -1.14
CA GLY A 85 24.95 -5.30 0.21
C GLY A 85 23.60 -6.03 0.25
N GLN A 86 22.97 -6.24 -0.90
CA GLN A 86 21.79 -7.08 -1.06
C GLN A 86 22.19 -8.49 -1.47
N GLU A 87 21.36 -9.44 -1.04
CA GLU A 87 21.48 -10.83 -1.38
C GLU A 87 20.15 -11.33 -1.93
N ILE A 88 20.13 -11.71 -3.21
CA ILE A 88 18.95 -12.25 -3.86
C ILE A 88 19.14 -13.76 -4.01
N ILE A 89 18.24 -14.54 -3.43
CA ILE A 89 18.26 -16.00 -3.45
C ILE A 89 17.03 -16.46 -4.20
N CYS A 90 17.17 -17.44 -5.08
CA CYS A 90 16.05 -18.04 -5.80
C CYS A 90 16.23 -19.55 -5.90
N ASN A 91 15.24 -20.30 -5.40
CA ASN A 91 15.23 -21.76 -5.44
C ASN A 91 14.60 -22.33 -6.73
N GLY A 92 14.23 -21.47 -7.67
CA GLY A 92 13.54 -21.80 -8.92
C GLY A 92 12.04 -21.48 -8.92
N THR A 93 11.45 -21.17 -7.77
CA THR A 93 10.02 -20.80 -7.65
C THR A 93 9.82 -19.56 -6.77
N THR A 94 10.62 -19.42 -5.72
CA THR A 94 10.54 -18.34 -4.73
C THR A 94 11.81 -17.50 -4.83
N VAL A 95 11.65 -16.19 -4.75
CA VAL A 95 12.73 -15.21 -4.69
C VAL A 95 12.73 -14.56 -3.31
N TRP A 96 13.88 -14.58 -2.65
CA TRP A 96 14.13 -13.84 -1.41
C TRP A 96 15.09 -12.71 -1.72
N ASN A 97 14.69 -11.48 -1.45
CA ASN A 97 15.55 -10.30 -1.50
C ASN A 97 15.92 -9.88 -0.09
N VAL A 98 17.12 -10.21 0.35
CA VAL A 98 17.64 -9.88 1.67
C VAL A 98 18.33 -8.52 1.59
N ASP A 99 17.71 -7.51 2.19
CA ASP A 99 18.33 -6.20 2.40
C ASP A 99 18.90 -6.13 3.82
N LYS A 100 20.21 -6.35 3.91
CA LYS A 100 20.93 -6.34 5.19
C LYS A 100 20.92 -4.95 5.85
N SER A 101 20.79 -3.88 5.07
CA SER A 101 20.80 -2.51 5.59
C SER A 101 19.46 -2.13 6.21
N ALA A 102 18.37 -2.68 5.68
CA ALA A 102 17.02 -2.52 6.20
C ALA A 102 16.65 -3.56 7.28
N ASN A 103 17.49 -4.57 7.50
CA ASN A 103 17.18 -5.73 8.34
C ASN A 103 15.85 -6.42 7.90
N GLU A 104 15.70 -6.62 6.59
CA GLU A 104 14.47 -7.11 5.99
C GLU A 104 14.74 -8.15 4.90
N VAL A 105 13.85 -9.12 4.75
CA VAL A 105 13.76 -10.00 3.60
C VAL A 105 12.38 -9.93 2.99
N THR A 106 12.33 -9.55 1.71
CA THR A 106 11.11 -9.64 0.91
C THR A 106 11.04 -10.99 0.21
N ILE A 107 9.88 -11.66 0.28
CA ILE A 107 9.63 -12.95 -0.36
C ILE A 107 8.61 -12.75 -1.49
N SER A 108 8.91 -13.24 -2.68
CA SER A 108 8.01 -13.19 -3.82
C SER A 108 8.07 -14.45 -4.67
N THR A 109 7.10 -14.61 -5.56
CA THR A 109 7.13 -15.66 -6.59
C THR A 109 8.03 -15.26 -7.75
N LEU A 110 8.75 -16.22 -8.32
CA LEU A 110 9.59 -15.99 -9.50
C LEU A 110 8.73 -15.62 -10.70
N ASP A 111 8.81 -14.35 -11.13
CA ASP A 111 8.17 -13.90 -12.36
C ASP A 111 9.03 -14.22 -13.60
N ALA A 112 8.69 -15.36 -14.22
CA ALA A 112 9.32 -15.81 -15.45
C ALA A 112 8.87 -15.04 -16.71
N SER A 113 7.80 -14.24 -16.62
CA SER A 113 7.23 -13.48 -17.74
C SER A 113 7.93 -12.14 -17.99
N SER A 114 8.81 -11.73 -17.08
CA SER A 114 9.56 -10.47 -17.21
C SER A 114 10.34 -10.43 -18.54
N GLY A 115 10.02 -9.45 -19.40
CA GLY A 115 10.67 -9.22 -20.70
C GLY A 115 12.11 -8.68 -20.62
N MET A 116 12.81 -8.91 -19.50
CA MET A 116 14.22 -8.54 -19.29
C MET A 116 15.11 -9.78 -19.40
N ILE A 117 16.41 -9.57 -19.66
CA ILE A 117 17.42 -10.64 -19.57
C ILE A 117 17.69 -10.89 -18.09
N THR A 118 17.05 -11.92 -17.53
CA THR A 118 17.27 -12.36 -16.14
C THR A 118 18.24 -13.56 -16.10
N PRO A 119 18.89 -13.83 -14.96
CA PRO A 119 19.80 -14.97 -14.82
C PRO A 119 19.21 -16.31 -15.30
N GLN A 120 17.92 -16.55 -15.06
CA GLN A 120 17.22 -17.78 -15.49
C GLN A 120 17.18 -17.91 -17.02
N LYS A 121 16.98 -16.80 -17.74
CA LYS A 121 16.81 -16.81 -19.19
C LYS A 121 18.11 -17.16 -19.89
N LEU A 122 19.27 -16.98 -19.25
CA LEU A 122 20.57 -17.35 -19.82
C LEU A 122 20.66 -18.84 -20.20
N PHE A 123 19.86 -19.71 -19.57
CA PHE A 123 19.76 -21.13 -19.88
C PHE A 123 18.66 -21.45 -20.93
N SER A 124 18.04 -20.43 -21.52
CA SER A 124 17.01 -20.55 -22.56
C SER A 124 17.41 -19.75 -23.82
N ASN A 125 16.49 -19.64 -24.79
CA ASN A 125 16.65 -18.76 -25.93
C ASN A 125 16.26 -17.32 -25.54
N PHE A 126 17.02 -16.70 -24.62
CA PHE A 126 16.67 -15.42 -23.95
C PHE A 126 16.40 -14.22 -24.88
N TYR A 127 16.85 -14.28 -26.13
CA TYR A 127 16.71 -13.22 -27.13
C TYR A 127 15.49 -13.44 -28.05
N ASP A 128 15.04 -14.69 -28.17
CA ASP A 128 14.00 -15.06 -29.12
C ASP A 128 12.65 -14.54 -28.63
N LYS A 129 11.83 -14.01 -29.56
CA LYS A 129 10.54 -13.33 -29.32
C LYS A 129 10.60 -11.99 -28.56
N ASP A 130 11.54 -11.82 -27.65
CA ASP A 130 11.65 -10.61 -26.82
C ASP A 130 12.42 -9.47 -27.53
N PHE A 131 13.33 -9.80 -28.47
CA PHE A 131 14.22 -8.84 -29.11
C PHE A 131 14.32 -9.01 -30.63
N LEU A 132 14.47 -7.89 -31.33
CA LEU A 132 15.10 -7.83 -32.63
C LEU A 132 16.62 -7.77 -32.45
N TYR A 133 17.40 -8.41 -33.33
CA TYR A 133 18.86 -8.49 -33.18
C TYR A 133 19.65 -8.25 -34.47
N VAL A 134 20.79 -7.56 -34.34
CA VAL A 134 21.70 -7.19 -35.44
C VAL A 134 23.15 -7.32 -35.00
N LEU A 135 24.02 -7.87 -35.85
CA LEU A 135 25.47 -7.93 -35.60
C LEU A 135 26.11 -6.58 -35.96
N ASN A 136 26.78 -5.96 -34.98
CA ASN A 136 27.50 -4.70 -35.18
C ASN A 136 28.98 -4.89 -35.59
N GLY A 137 29.46 -6.14 -35.57
CA GLY A 137 30.81 -6.52 -35.96
C GLY A 137 31.65 -7.02 -34.79
N GLU A 138 32.96 -7.08 -35.01
CA GLU A 138 33.92 -7.63 -34.06
C GLU A 138 34.92 -6.58 -33.59
N LYS A 139 35.35 -6.70 -32.34
CA LYS A 139 36.33 -5.78 -31.74
C LYS A 139 37.30 -6.56 -30.86
N LYS A 140 38.56 -6.12 -30.84
CA LYS A 140 39.55 -6.59 -29.86
C LYS A 140 39.39 -5.81 -28.55
N VAL A 141 39.20 -6.51 -27.44
CA VAL A 141 39.13 -5.94 -26.08
C VAL A 141 40.15 -6.67 -25.21
N GLY A 142 41.28 -6.02 -24.95
CA GLY A 142 42.45 -6.66 -24.33
C GLY A 142 42.94 -7.84 -25.19
N ALA A 143 42.98 -9.03 -24.60
CA ALA A 143 43.35 -10.27 -25.27
C ALA A 143 42.18 -10.96 -26.02
N LYS A 144 40.93 -10.49 -25.84
CA LYS A 144 39.73 -11.15 -26.36
C LYS A 144 39.29 -10.54 -27.68
N MET A 145 38.81 -11.37 -28.61
CA MET A 145 38.03 -10.95 -29.76
C MET A 145 36.54 -11.08 -29.38
N VAL A 146 35.82 -9.97 -29.35
CA VAL A 146 34.40 -9.94 -29.00
C VAL A 146 33.55 -9.61 -30.21
N GLN A 147 32.39 -10.24 -30.31
CA GLN A 147 31.37 -9.96 -31.30
C GLN A 147 30.25 -9.15 -30.62
N GLU A 148 29.90 -7.98 -31.13
CA GLU A 148 28.88 -7.12 -30.54
C GLU A 148 27.55 -7.28 -31.29
N ILE A 149 26.50 -7.62 -30.55
CA ILE A 149 25.13 -7.75 -31.05
C ILE A 149 24.30 -6.66 -30.40
N GLN A 150 23.59 -5.89 -31.22
CA GLN A 150 22.56 -4.99 -30.75
C GLN A 150 21.23 -5.74 -30.65
N LEU A 151 20.58 -5.65 -29.49
CA LEU A 151 19.24 -6.14 -29.23
C LEU A 151 18.30 -4.95 -29.01
N THR A 152 17.15 -4.97 -29.67
CA THR A 152 16.09 -3.97 -29.53
C THR A 152 14.84 -4.67 -29.01
N PRO A 153 14.25 -4.25 -27.87
CA PRO A 153 13.06 -4.91 -27.33
C PRO A 153 11.89 -4.77 -28.31
N VAL A 154 11.15 -5.86 -28.51
CA VAL A 154 9.92 -5.84 -29.34
C VAL A 154 8.81 -5.05 -28.62
N ASP A 155 8.73 -5.18 -27.29
CA ASP A 155 7.85 -4.38 -26.44
C ASP A 155 8.43 -2.97 -26.24
N LYS A 156 7.79 -1.97 -26.83
CA LYS A 156 8.21 -0.56 -26.76
C LYS A 156 7.83 0.13 -25.45
N SER A 157 7.06 -0.51 -24.56
CA SER A 157 6.72 0.04 -23.25
C SER A 157 7.86 -0.09 -22.22
N LYS A 158 8.92 -0.82 -22.55
CA LYS A 158 10.10 -0.97 -21.69
C LYS A 158 10.76 0.37 -21.40
N ASN A 159 11.32 0.51 -20.20
CA ASN A 159 12.09 1.67 -19.77
C ASN A 159 13.46 1.80 -20.45
N PHE A 160 13.82 0.86 -21.32
CA PHE A 160 15.04 0.85 -22.12
C PHE A 160 14.73 0.59 -23.59
N HIS A 161 15.61 1.10 -24.47
CA HIS A 161 15.41 1.02 -25.92
C HIS A 161 16.45 0.14 -26.63
N THR A 162 17.61 -0.11 -26.02
CA THR A 162 18.69 -0.87 -26.67
C THR A 162 19.54 -1.62 -25.65
N VAL A 163 19.95 -2.83 -26.02
CA VAL A 163 20.94 -3.62 -25.28
C VAL A 163 22.07 -4.01 -26.23
N TYR A 164 23.31 -3.68 -25.87
CA TYR A 164 24.49 -4.19 -26.56
C TYR A 164 25.03 -5.39 -25.80
N LEU A 165 24.99 -6.55 -26.45
CA LEU A 165 25.57 -7.79 -25.95
C LEU A 165 26.91 -8.05 -26.63
N GLN A 166 27.98 -8.11 -25.86
CA GLN A 166 29.30 -8.51 -26.35
C GLN A 166 29.59 -9.95 -25.98
N VAL A 167 29.88 -10.77 -26.98
CA VAL A 167 30.16 -12.20 -26.84
C VAL A 167 31.64 -12.46 -27.11
N ASP A 168 32.32 -13.18 -26.23
CA ASP A 168 33.67 -13.68 -26.49
C ASP A 168 33.61 -14.75 -27.61
N LYS A 169 34.24 -14.47 -28.75
CA LYS A 169 34.17 -15.32 -29.95
C LYS A 169 34.75 -16.71 -29.72
N ALA A 170 35.85 -16.80 -28.95
CA ALA A 170 36.53 -18.06 -28.70
C ALA A 170 35.76 -18.88 -27.66
N ALA A 171 35.39 -18.25 -26.54
CA ALA A 171 34.70 -18.93 -25.44
C ALA A 171 33.21 -19.19 -25.72
N LYS A 172 32.60 -18.43 -26.65
CA LYS A 172 31.16 -18.44 -26.94
C LYS A 172 30.31 -18.13 -25.70
N THR A 173 30.80 -17.21 -24.87
CA THR A 173 30.14 -16.77 -23.63
C THR A 173 29.97 -15.25 -23.62
N MET A 174 28.96 -14.77 -22.91
CA MET A 174 28.75 -13.33 -22.73
C MET A 174 29.93 -12.71 -21.97
N TYR A 175 30.39 -11.56 -22.45
CA TYR A 175 31.45 -10.78 -21.82
C TYR A 175 30.88 -9.52 -21.16
N THR A 176 30.12 -8.73 -21.90
CA THR A 176 29.49 -7.50 -21.38
C THR A 176 28.08 -7.36 -21.94
N THR A 177 27.16 -6.94 -21.09
CA THR A 177 25.82 -6.48 -21.49
C THR A 177 25.67 -5.02 -21.12
N ARG A 178 25.29 -4.17 -22.07
CA ARG A 178 25.10 -2.73 -21.84
C ARG A 178 23.69 -2.31 -22.25
N VAL A 179 22.88 -1.91 -21.26
CA VAL A 179 21.48 -1.49 -21.42
C VAL A 179 21.43 0.04 -21.48
N LEU A 180 20.71 0.58 -22.47
CA LEU A 180 20.49 2.01 -22.65
C LEU A 180 19.03 2.33 -22.30
N GLU A 181 18.82 3.06 -21.21
CA GLU A 181 17.49 3.48 -20.75
C GLU A 181 16.98 4.71 -21.51
N ASN A 182 15.66 4.85 -21.59
CA ASN A 182 14.99 5.99 -22.21
C ASN A 182 15.33 7.32 -21.50
N ALA A 183 15.62 7.25 -20.19
CA ALA A 183 16.06 8.39 -19.39
C ALA A 183 17.53 8.81 -19.64
N GLY A 184 18.26 8.09 -20.51
CA GLY A 184 19.64 8.38 -20.89
C GLY A 184 20.72 7.70 -20.03
N ASN A 185 20.33 7.03 -18.95
CA ASN A 185 21.26 6.21 -18.16
C ASN A 185 21.68 4.96 -18.93
N ARG A 186 22.90 4.50 -18.67
CA ARG A 186 23.52 3.32 -19.29
C ARG A 186 24.03 2.40 -18.19
N TYR A 187 23.61 1.15 -18.24
CA TYR A 187 23.98 0.13 -17.26
C TYR A 187 24.80 -0.93 -17.95
N SER A 188 26.04 -1.11 -17.51
CA SER A 188 26.93 -2.15 -18.03
C SER A 188 27.17 -3.22 -16.99
N TYR A 189 27.04 -4.48 -17.40
CA TYR A 189 27.38 -5.66 -16.62
C TYR A 189 28.54 -6.37 -17.33
N THR A 190 29.74 -6.30 -16.78
CA THR A 190 30.94 -6.96 -17.33
C THR A 190 31.27 -8.19 -16.50
N VAL A 191 31.37 -9.34 -17.14
CA VAL A 191 31.79 -10.59 -16.49
C VAL A 191 33.31 -10.56 -16.33
N ASN A 192 33.78 -10.50 -15.08
CA ASN A 192 35.20 -10.46 -14.76
C ASN A 192 35.81 -11.87 -14.72
N SER A 193 35.07 -12.83 -14.16
CA SER A 193 35.48 -14.24 -14.09
C SER A 193 34.25 -15.14 -14.15
N MET A 194 34.44 -16.35 -14.68
CA MET A 194 33.40 -17.38 -14.77
C MET A 194 34.02 -18.75 -14.54
N LYS A 195 33.44 -19.53 -13.64
CA LYS A 195 33.69 -20.96 -13.47
C LYS A 195 32.40 -21.71 -13.77
N THR A 196 32.48 -22.82 -14.49
CA THR A 196 31.30 -23.60 -14.88
C THR A 196 31.44 -25.04 -14.44
N ASN A 197 30.32 -25.73 -14.28
CA ASN A 197 30.25 -27.14 -13.89
C ASN A 197 30.90 -27.47 -12.54
N VAL A 198 31.00 -26.48 -11.65
CA VAL A 198 31.41 -26.69 -10.25
C VAL A 198 30.19 -27.16 -9.45
N PRO A 199 30.24 -28.32 -8.77
CA PRO A 199 29.11 -28.80 -7.98
C PRO A 199 28.59 -27.74 -6.98
N ALA A 200 27.27 -27.55 -6.93
CA ALA A 200 26.61 -26.65 -6.01
C ALA A 200 25.41 -27.36 -5.36
N ALA A 201 25.40 -27.38 -4.01
CA ALA A 201 24.32 -27.95 -3.22
C ALA A 201 23.05 -27.10 -3.35
N ASP A 202 21.89 -27.74 -3.33
CA ASP A 202 20.60 -27.04 -3.48
C ASP A 202 20.31 -26.07 -2.31
N ALA A 203 20.82 -26.36 -1.12
CA ALA A 203 20.73 -25.49 0.06
C ALA A 203 21.40 -24.12 -0.14
N LEU A 204 22.29 -23.95 -1.14
CA LEU A 204 22.85 -22.65 -1.48
C LEU A 204 21.76 -21.69 -1.99
N PHE A 205 20.73 -22.22 -2.65
CA PHE A 205 19.68 -21.48 -3.34
C PHE A 205 18.38 -21.37 -2.54
N ALA A 206 18.40 -21.76 -1.27
CA ALA A 206 17.28 -21.59 -0.35
C ALA A 206 17.64 -20.55 0.72
N PHE A 207 16.68 -19.70 1.07
CA PHE A 207 16.82 -18.82 2.22
C PHE A 207 16.79 -19.65 3.51
N ASP A 208 17.70 -19.33 4.42
CA ASP A 208 17.84 -20.00 5.71
C ASP A 208 17.73 -18.96 6.82
N LYS A 209 16.56 -18.86 7.44
CA LYS A 209 16.25 -17.87 8.49
C LYS A 209 17.25 -17.91 9.64
N ALA A 210 17.82 -19.08 9.96
CA ALA A 210 18.79 -19.21 11.05
C ALA A 210 20.09 -18.42 10.80
N LYS A 211 20.40 -18.11 9.53
CA LYS A 211 21.55 -17.26 9.16
C LYS A 211 21.28 -15.76 9.30
N TYR A 212 20.03 -15.37 9.56
CA TYR A 212 19.60 -13.97 9.65
C TYR A 212 18.75 -13.75 10.92
N PRO A 213 19.34 -13.88 12.12
CA PRO A 213 18.61 -13.69 13.37
C PRO A 213 18.06 -12.27 13.46
N GLY A 214 16.77 -12.15 13.78
CA GLY A 214 16.09 -10.85 13.94
C GLY A 214 15.69 -10.13 12.65
N ILE A 215 15.84 -10.77 11.48
CA ILE A 215 15.42 -10.18 10.20
C ILE A 215 13.88 -10.09 10.11
N ASN A 216 13.37 -8.95 9.64
CA ASN A 216 11.95 -8.77 9.34
C ASN A 216 11.60 -9.50 8.05
N ILE A 217 10.46 -10.20 8.01
CA ILE A 217 10.02 -10.96 6.85
C ILE A 217 8.81 -10.27 6.25
N GLU A 218 8.92 -9.84 4.99
CA GLU A 218 7.81 -9.34 4.19
C GLU A 218 7.45 -10.37 3.11
N ASP A 219 6.39 -11.13 3.30
CA ASP A 219 5.94 -12.12 2.33
C ASP A 219 4.89 -11.51 1.38
N LEU A 220 5.29 -11.29 0.12
CA LEU A 220 4.45 -10.72 -0.93
C LEU A 220 3.78 -11.79 -1.79
N ARG A 221 3.96 -13.07 -1.45
CA ARG A 221 3.28 -14.15 -2.14
C ARG A 221 1.81 -14.13 -1.77
N TRP A 222 0.97 -14.41 -2.75
CA TRP A 222 -0.46 -14.52 -2.57
C TRP A 222 -0.95 -15.78 -3.28
N GLU A 223 -2.01 -16.35 -2.75
CA GLU A 223 -2.68 -17.51 -3.33
C GLU A 223 -4.16 -17.16 -3.50
N TYR A 224 -4.79 -17.74 -4.51
CA TYR A 224 -6.24 -17.63 -4.65
C TYR A 224 -6.91 -18.46 -3.56
N LEU A 225 -7.99 -17.91 -3.01
CA LEU A 225 -8.93 -18.68 -2.19
C LEU A 225 -9.50 -19.83 -3.02
N ALA A 226 -9.77 -20.96 -2.38
CA ALA A 226 -10.46 -22.08 -3.01
C ALA A 226 -11.94 -21.76 -3.24
N GLY A 227 -12.55 -20.94 -2.36
CA GLY A 227 -13.91 -20.46 -2.47
C GLY A 227 -14.06 -19.12 -3.22
N ASP A 228 -15.23 -18.50 -3.07
CA ASP A 228 -15.58 -17.22 -3.70
C ASP A 228 -15.17 -15.99 -2.87
N GLY A 229 -14.62 -16.21 -1.67
CA GLY A 229 -14.22 -15.16 -0.75
C GLY A 229 -15.35 -14.58 0.10
N ASP A 230 -16.51 -15.24 0.20
CA ASP A 230 -17.52 -14.85 1.18
C ASP A 230 -16.93 -14.95 2.60
N PHE A 231 -17.03 -13.86 3.37
CA PHE A 231 -16.50 -13.79 4.73
C PHE A 231 -17.13 -14.81 5.68
N ARG A 232 -18.33 -15.30 5.34
CA ARG A 232 -19.07 -16.32 6.10
C ARG A 232 -18.57 -17.74 5.82
N SER A 233 -17.69 -17.92 4.83
CA SER A 233 -17.12 -19.23 4.50
C SER A 233 -16.18 -19.71 5.60
N VAL A 234 -16.02 -21.04 5.70
CA VAL A 234 -15.06 -21.68 6.62
C VAL A 234 -13.63 -21.23 6.32
N GLU A 235 -13.30 -21.08 5.03
CA GLU A 235 -11.97 -20.65 4.58
C GLU A 235 -11.63 -19.24 5.07
N VAL A 236 -12.51 -18.25 4.83
CA VAL A 236 -12.26 -16.87 5.24
C VAL A 236 -12.40 -16.68 6.75
N THR A 237 -13.26 -17.46 7.41
CA THR A 237 -13.37 -17.49 8.87
C THR A 237 -12.09 -18.00 9.51
N ALA A 238 -11.46 -19.05 8.97
CA ALA A 238 -10.16 -19.52 9.44
C ALA A 238 -9.06 -18.45 9.27
N LEU A 239 -9.10 -17.65 8.19
CA LEU A 239 -8.19 -16.53 7.99
C LEU A 239 -8.40 -15.41 9.02
N ARG A 240 -9.65 -15.08 9.36
CA ARG A 240 -9.97 -14.14 10.45
C ARG A 240 -9.41 -14.62 11.77
N ASP A 241 -9.63 -15.89 12.10
CA ASP A 241 -9.24 -16.47 13.40
C ASP A 241 -7.71 -16.54 13.55
N ALA A 242 -6.98 -16.62 12.44
CA ALA A 242 -5.52 -16.56 12.42
C ALA A 242 -4.95 -15.13 12.36
N ALA A 243 -5.78 -14.11 12.09
CA ALA A 243 -5.32 -12.74 11.91
C ALA A 243 -5.26 -12.00 13.26
N ASP A 244 -4.20 -11.19 13.45
CA ASP A 244 -4.14 -10.27 14.59
C ASP A 244 -5.11 -9.09 14.41
N ILE A 245 -5.20 -8.56 13.18
CA ILE A 245 -5.98 -7.39 12.83
C ILE A 245 -6.62 -7.56 11.45
N VAL A 246 -7.93 -7.26 11.34
CA VAL A 246 -8.63 -7.14 10.05
C VAL A 246 -8.79 -5.66 9.68
N VAL A 247 -8.24 -5.24 8.53
CA VAL A 247 -8.42 -3.87 8.00
C VAL A 247 -9.12 -3.94 6.66
N THR A 248 -10.33 -3.38 6.53
CA THR A 248 -11.16 -3.61 5.33
C THR A 248 -12.22 -2.55 5.05
N ASN A 249 -12.82 -2.64 3.87
CA ASN A 249 -14.00 -1.90 3.43
C ASN A 249 -15.11 -2.90 3.08
N PRO A 250 -15.87 -3.41 4.07
CA PRO A 250 -16.90 -4.40 3.81
C PRO A 250 -18.08 -3.78 3.04
N PRO A 251 -18.91 -4.59 2.35
CA PRO A 251 -20.15 -4.10 1.76
C PRO A 251 -21.03 -3.42 2.80
N PHE A 252 -21.46 -2.17 2.56
CA PHE A 252 -22.22 -1.40 3.55
C PHE A 252 -23.57 -2.04 3.89
N SER A 253 -24.18 -2.77 2.95
CA SER A 253 -25.40 -3.55 3.19
C SER A 253 -25.21 -4.67 4.21
N LEU A 254 -23.99 -5.20 4.32
CA LEU A 254 -23.63 -6.29 5.22
C LEU A 254 -22.85 -5.79 6.45
N PHE A 255 -22.79 -4.48 6.69
CA PHE A 255 -22.01 -3.89 7.79
C PHE A 255 -22.27 -4.56 9.15
N ARG A 256 -23.55 -4.77 9.49
CA ARG A 256 -23.93 -5.34 10.81
C ARG A 256 -23.52 -6.80 10.93
N GLU A 257 -23.74 -7.59 9.88
CA GLU A 257 -23.33 -9.00 9.83
C GLU A 257 -21.81 -9.14 9.88
N PHE A 258 -21.10 -8.30 9.13
CA PHE A 258 -19.63 -8.29 9.11
C PHE A 258 -19.05 -7.87 10.46
N LEU A 259 -19.60 -6.82 11.08
CA LEU A 259 -19.20 -6.39 12.42
C LEU A 259 -19.44 -7.51 13.45
N ALA A 260 -20.61 -8.16 13.43
CA ALA A 260 -20.91 -9.27 14.31
C ALA A 260 -19.91 -10.43 14.11
N TRP A 261 -19.56 -10.75 12.86
CA TRP A 261 -18.56 -11.76 12.53
C TRP A 261 -17.15 -11.40 13.03
N LEU A 262 -16.74 -10.12 13.01
CA LEU A 262 -15.48 -9.70 13.62
C LEU A 262 -15.50 -9.82 15.15
N ILE A 263 -16.61 -9.43 15.78
CA ILE A 263 -16.78 -9.48 17.22
C ILE A 263 -16.81 -10.93 17.73
N GLU A 264 -17.42 -11.85 16.99
CA GLU A 264 -17.43 -13.28 17.30
C GLU A 264 -16.03 -13.89 17.29
N GLY A 265 -15.17 -13.47 16.36
CA GLY A 265 -13.78 -13.93 16.28
C GLY A 265 -12.82 -13.26 17.28
N ASP A 266 -13.31 -12.33 18.12
CA ASP A 266 -12.50 -11.50 19.04
C ASP A 266 -11.27 -10.85 18.39
N VAL A 267 -11.36 -10.53 17.09
CA VAL A 267 -10.24 -9.97 16.33
C VAL A 267 -10.18 -8.46 16.50
N LYS A 268 -8.98 -7.89 16.43
CA LYS A 268 -8.86 -6.44 16.30
C LYS A 268 -9.21 -6.02 14.88
N PHE A 269 -9.79 -4.83 14.71
CA PHE A 269 -10.20 -4.38 13.39
C PHE A 269 -10.20 -2.87 13.21
N SER A 270 -10.07 -2.47 11.95
CA SER A 270 -10.40 -1.13 11.47
C SER A 270 -11.17 -1.30 10.16
N MET A 271 -12.46 -0.97 10.16
CA MET A 271 -13.33 -1.17 9.00
C MET A 271 -14.07 0.10 8.60
N ILE A 272 -14.27 0.30 7.31
CA ILE A 272 -15.09 1.41 6.82
C ILE A 272 -16.56 1.02 6.92
N GLY A 273 -17.42 1.97 7.30
CA GLY A 273 -18.86 1.77 7.28
C GLY A 273 -19.63 3.08 7.18
N PRO A 274 -20.97 2.99 7.08
CA PRO A 274 -21.81 4.18 7.07
C PRO A 274 -21.93 4.76 8.48
N ARG A 275 -21.64 6.05 8.64
CA ARG A 275 -21.68 6.80 9.91
C ARG A 275 -23.01 6.66 10.66
N GLY A 276 -24.11 6.48 9.94
CA GLY A 276 -25.43 6.26 10.53
C GLY A 276 -25.52 4.99 11.39
N SER A 277 -24.66 4.00 11.15
CA SER A 277 -24.68 2.73 11.88
C SER A 277 -24.29 2.82 13.35
N LEU A 278 -23.61 3.89 13.78
CA LEU A 278 -23.21 4.04 15.19
C LEU A 278 -24.36 3.97 16.17
N THR A 279 -25.55 4.43 15.76
CA THR A 279 -26.70 4.55 16.67
C THR A 279 -27.69 3.41 16.51
N TYR A 280 -27.40 2.43 15.66
CA TYR A 280 -28.25 1.26 15.47
C TYR A 280 -28.35 0.47 16.78
N LYS A 281 -29.53 -0.11 17.04
CA LYS A 281 -29.87 -0.76 18.31
C LYS A 281 -28.94 -1.94 18.65
N ASP A 282 -28.41 -2.61 17.62
CA ASP A 282 -27.50 -3.75 17.71
C ASP A 282 -26.01 -3.38 17.59
N VAL A 283 -25.69 -2.12 17.25
CA VAL A 283 -24.30 -1.63 17.15
C VAL A 283 -23.93 -0.76 18.35
N PHE A 284 -24.84 0.12 18.78
CA PHE A 284 -24.59 1.07 19.87
C PHE A 284 -24.20 0.41 21.21
N PRO A 285 -24.70 -0.79 21.59
CA PRO A 285 -24.21 -1.49 22.78
C PRO A 285 -22.68 -1.70 22.77
N LEU A 286 -22.08 -1.98 21.61
CA LEU A 286 -20.62 -2.11 21.51
C LEU A 286 -19.90 -0.77 21.77
N VAL A 287 -20.53 0.35 21.42
CA VAL A 287 -20.00 1.69 21.72
C VAL A 287 -20.10 1.98 23.21
N LEU A 288 -21.25 1.64 23.82
CA LEU A 288 -21.50 1.80 25.25
C LEU A 288 -20.49 1.01 26.09
N ASP A 289 -20.24 -0.25 25.71
CA ASP A 289 -19.32 -1.16 26.38
C ASP A 289 -17.84 -0.86 26.08
N GLY A 290 -17.55 0.18 25.27
CA GLY A 290 -16.18 0.53 24.90
C GLY A 290 -15.48 -0.52 24.03
N ARG A 291 -16.26 -1.35 23.30
CA ARG A 291 -15.78 -2.39 22.36
C ARG A 291 -15.75 -1.91 20.91
N LEU A 292 -16.31 -0.74 20.61
CA LEU A 292 -16.34 -0.12 19.30
C LEU A 292 -16.30 1.41 19.39
N TRP A 293 -15.50 2.06 18.56
CA TRP A 293 -15.47 3.52 18.44
C TRP A 293 -15.10 3.96 17.02
N LEU A 294 -15.14 5.28 16.79
CA LEU A 294 -14.73 5.85 15.52
C LEU A 294 -13.21 5.88 15.39
N GLY A 295 -12.72 5.40 14.25
CA GLY A 295 -11.35 5.60 13.81
C GLY A 295 -11.13 6.99 13.22
N LYS A 296 -9.93 7.22 12.67
CA LYS A 296 -9.61 8.48 11.97
C LYS A 296 -10.47 8.61 10.70
N GLY A 297 -11.37 9.58 10.67
CA GLY A 297 -12.19 9.89 9.49
C GLY A 297 -11.39 10.32 8.26
N PHE A 298 -12.07 10.39 7.12
CA PHE A 298 -11.50 10.89 5.86
C PHE A 298 -11.26 12.41 5.93
N ALA A 299 -10.34 12.90 5.11
CA ALA A 299 -10.07 14.33 5.05
C ALA A 299 -11.34 15.08 4.60
N ASN A 300 -11.76 16.09 5.38
CA ASN A 300 -13.01 16.84 5.17
C ASN A 300 -14.28 15.97 5.09
N ASP A 301 -14.24 14.76 5.66
CA ASP A 301 -15.29 13.74 5.51
C ASP A 301 -15.54 13.31 4.05
N ASP A 302 -14.60 13.58 3.14
CA ASP A 302 -14.72 13.25 1.73
C ASP A 302 -14.01 11.91 1.43
N ALA A 303 -14.80 10.83 1.33
CA ALA A 303 -14.33 9.51 0.97
C ALA A 303 -14.48 9.27 -0.54
N TYR A 304 -13.40 8.85 -1.20
CA TYR A 304 -13.38 8.58 -2.64
C TYR A 304 -13.01 7.13 -2.91
N PHE A 305 -13.84 6.43 -3.69
CA PHE A 305 -13.63 5.02 -4.03
C PHE A 305 -13.59 4.86 -5.55
N ARG A 306 -12.58 4.15 -6.06
CA ARG A 306 -12.56 3.78 -7.47
C ARG A 306 -13.57 2.67 -7.72
N VAL A 307 -14.34 2.77 -8.80
CA VAL A 307 -15.30 1.74 -9.20
C VAL A 307 -14.96 1.18 -10.59
N PRO A 308 -15.28 -0.10 -10.86
CA PRO A 308 -15.20 -0.62 -12.21
C PRO A 308 -16.04 0.20 -13.18
N LYS A 309 -15.56 0.40 -14.40
CA LYS A 309 -16.28 1.19 -15.42
C LYS A 309 -17.68 0.63 -15.72
N SER A 310 -17.86 -0.67 -15.58
CA SER A 310 -19.17 -1.35 -15.72
C SER A 310 -20.22 -0.84 -14.72
N ASN A 311 -19.80 -0.36 -13.56
CA ASN A 311 -20.69 0.11 -12.49
C ASN A 311 -20.93 1.61 -12.51
N ALA A 312 -20.37 2.34 -13.48
CA ALA A 312 -20.51 3.80 -13.55
C ALA A 312 -21.98 4.25 -13.67
N GLY A 313 -22.83 3.44 -14.31
CA GLY A 313 -24.26 3.72 -14.49
C GLY A 313 -25.13 3.48 -13.24
N ASP A 314 -24.59 2.84 -12.21
CA ASP A 314 -25.35 2.47 -11.00
C ASP A 314 -25.51 3.65 -10.04
N TYR A 315 -24.78 4.74 -10.27
CA TYR A 315 -24.71 5.89 -9.36
C TYR A 315 -25.55 7.07 -9.84
N ALA A 316 -26.13 7.79 -8.88
CA ALA A 316 -26.85 9.03 -9.16
C ALA A 316 -25.93 10.09 -9.77
N ALA A 317 -26.51 10.99 -10.57
CA ALA A 317 -25.76 12.07 -11.22
C ALA A 317 -24.99 12.91 -10.19
N GLY A 318 -23.71 13.15 -10.46
CA GLY A 318 -22.80 13.92 -9.59
C GLY A 318 -22.09 13.11 -8.51
N VAL A 319 -22.42 11.83 -8.32
CA VAL A 319 -21.71 10.94 -7.37
C VAL A 319 -20.46 10.34 -8.02
N TYR A 320 -20.55 9.94 -9.29
CA TYR A 320 -19.44 9.37 -10.06
C TYR A 320 -18.75 10.45 -10.92
N ASP A 321 -17.43 10.50 -10.86
CA ASP A 321 -16.59 11.32 -11.73
C ASP A 321 -15.98 10.48 -12.87
N PRO A 322 -16.35 10.72 -14.14
CA PRO A 322 -15.84 9.96 -15.27
C PRO A 322 -14.35 10.20 -15.57
N THR A 323 -13.78 11.30 -15.10
CA THR A 323 -12.37 11.65 -15.30
C THR A 323 -11.48 10.84 -14.37
N THR A 324 -11.85 10.75 -13.10
CA THR A 324 -11.09 10.04 -12.07
C THR A 324 -11.52 8.60 -11.89
N GLN A 325 -12.71 8.23 -12.38
CA GLN A 325 -13.38 6.94 -12.16
C GLN A 325 -13.68 6.65 -10.69
N MET A 326 -13.94 7.71 -9.92
CA MET A 326 -14.19 7.62 -8.48
C MET A 326 -15.63 8.02 -8.14
N VAL A 327 -16.15 7.44 -7.08
CA VAL A 327 -17.39 7.87 -6.43
C VAL A 327 -17.08 8.57 -5.12
N HIS A 328 -17.87 9.60 -4.79
CA HIS A 328 -17.69 10.42 -3.59
C HIS A 328 -18.80 10.18 -2.56
N PHE A 329 -18.42 9.90 -1.32
CA PHE A 329 -19.34 9.72 -0.19
C PHE A 329 -18.91 10.57 1.01
N ARG A 330 -19.91 11.19 1.67
CA ARG A 330 -19.71 11.97 2.91
C ARG A 330 -20.13 11.26 4.20
N ASN A 331 -20.71 10.08 4.06
CA ASN A 331 -21.22 9.28 5.17
C ASN A 331 -20.33 8.09 5.51
N ALA A 332 -19.17 7.93 4.86
CA ALA A 332 -18.23 6.86 5.15
C ALA A 332 -17.31 7.25 6.30
N VAL A 333 -17.13 6.37 7.28
CA VAL A 333 -16.24 6.58 8.43
C VAL A 333 -15.57 5.26 8.81
N TRP A 334 -14.42 5.35 9.49
CA TRP A 334 -13.76 4.20 10.08
C TRP A 334 -14.38 3.85 11.43
N PHE A 335 -14.61 2.56 11.65
CA PHE A 335 -15.01 1.92 12.90
C PHE A 335 -13.87 1.02 13.35
N THR A 336 -13.54 1.03 14.64
CA THR A 336 -12.41 0.25 15.15
C THR A 336 -12.57 -0.13 16.61
N ASN A 337 -11.84 -1.16 17.02
CA ASN A 337 -11.57 -1.53 18.41
C ASN A 337 -10.06 -1.46 18.74
N LEU A 338 -9.26 -0.78 17.90
CA LEU A 338 -7.82 -0.57 18.08
C LEU A 338 -7.58 0.65 18.97
N ASP A 339 -7.02 0.42 20.14
CA ASP A 339 -6.80 1.48 21.12
C ASP A 339 -5.55 2.29 20.78
N HIS A 340 -5.62 3.61 20.95
CA HIS A 340 -4.54 4.50 20.55
C HIS A 340 -4.53 5.82 21.33
N GLY A 341 -3.36 6.42 21.52
CA GLY A 341 -3.21 7.63 22.37
C GLY A 341 -4.16 8.80 22.03
N ARG A 342 -4.47 9.05 20.75
CA ARG A 342 -5.42 10.12 20.34
C ARG A 342 -6.84 9.95 20.87
N ARG A 343 -7.25 8.73 21.24
CA ARG A 343 -8.55 8.45 21.84
C ARG A 343 -8.60 8.95 23.29
N HIS A 344 -7.45 8.97 23.95
CA HIS A 344 -7.28 9.38 25.34
C HIS A 344 -6.89 10.87 25.47
N GLU A 345 -6.92 11.63 24.39
CA GLU A 345 -6.61 13.07 24.42
C GLU A 345 -7.74 13.83 25.13
N PRO A 346 -7.47 14.50 26.27
CA PRO A 346 -8.52 15.23 26.99
C PRO A 346 -9.02 16.42 26.19
N MET A 347 -10.33 16.61 26.15
CA MET A 347 -10.93 17.83 25.61
C MET A 347 -10.72 18.97 26.60
N GLN A 348 -10.23 20.10 26.10
CA GLN A 348 -10.14 21.35 26.85
C GLN A 348 -11.53 21.98 26.96
N LEU A 349 -12.01 22.14 28.20
CA LEU A 349 -13.37 22.58 28.49
C LEU A 349 -13.36 23.71 29.53
N MET A 350 -14.32 24.61 29.38
CA MET A 350 -14.58 25.70 30.33
C MET A 350 -15.53 25.23 31.45
N THR A 351 -15.51 25.90 32.59
CA THR A 351 -16.51 25.70 33.64
C THR A 351 -17.90 26.09 33.14
N LEU A 352 -18.95 25.69 33.88
CA LEU A 352 -20.32 26.10 33.58
C LEU A 352 -20.47 27.64 33.57
N GLU A 353 -19.87 28.33 34.54
CA GLU A 353 -19.90 29.81 34.63
C GLU A 353 -19.14 30.45 33.47
N ASP A 354 -17.94 29.96 33.16
CA ASP A 354 -17.14 30.47 32.05
C ASP A 354 -17.81 30.24 30.70
N ASN A 355 -18.50 29.11 30.51
CA ASN A 355 -19.31 28.89 29.32
C ASN A 355 -20.41 29.94 29.18
N ILE A 356 -21.13 30.25 30.27
CA ILE A 356 -22.16 31.30 30.26
C ILE A 356 -21.55 32.66 29.93
N ARG A 357 -20.33 32.95 30.40
CA ARG A 357 -19.70 34.25 30.21
C ARG A 357 -19.01 34.41 28.85
N PHE A 358 -18.30 33.37 28.39
CA PHE A 358 -17.31 33.46 27.32
C PHE A 358 -17.57 32.55 26.12
N SER A 359 -18.58 31.67 26.15
CA SER A 359 -18.86 30.80 25.01
C SER A 359 -19.06 31.59 23.72
N LYS A 360 -18.50 31.09 22.62
CA LYS A 360 -18.73 31.67 21.28
C LYS A 360 -20.16 31.41 20.78
N HIS A 361 -20.88 30.48 21.41
CA HIS A 361 -22.22 30.07 21.02
C HIS A 361 -23.28 30.89 21.75
N LYS A 362 -24.06 31.67 21.00
CA LYS A 362 -25.10 32.54 21.55
C LYS A 362 -26.20 31.78 22.30
N GLN A 363 -26.41 30.49 22.00
CA GLN A 363 -27.37 29.66 22.75
C GLN A 363 -26.90 29.33 24.18
N VAL A 364 -25.61 29.49 24.48
CA VAL A 364 -25.04 29.21 25.81
C VAL A 364 -24.63 30.52 26.50
N ARG A 365 -24.00 31.44 25.77
CA ARG A 365 -23.51 32.71 26.34
C ARG A 365 -24.66 33.60 26.83
N GLY A 366 -24.65 33.92 28.11
CA GLY A 366 -25.66 34.72 28.80
C GLY A 366 -26.98 33.99 29.08
N ILE A 367 -27.10 32.71 28.69
CA ILE A 367 -28.34 31.92 28.82
C ILE A 367 -28.12 30.71 29.73
N GLY A 368 -27.00 30.01 29.58
CA GLY A 368 -26.73 28.76 30.28
C GLY A 368 -27.35 27.54 29.61
N TYR A 369 -27.70 26.55 30.43
CA TYR A 369 -28.10 25.22 29.98
C TYR A 369 -29.52 24.90 30.46
N GLN A 370 -30.34 24.33 29.56
CA GLN A 370 -31.72 23.96 29.87
C GLN A 370 -31.79 22.49 30.29
N LYS A 371 -32.70 22.14 31.20
CA LYS A 371 -33.01 20.74 31.55
C LYS A 371 -34.07 20.19 30.61
N TYR A 372 -33.97 18.92 30.24
CA TYR A 372 -35.02 18.27 29.45
C TYR A 372 -36.30 18.07 30.28
N ASP A 373 -37.44 18.07 29.59
CA ASP A 373 -38.74 17.79 30.20
C ASP A 373 -38.84 16.32 30.62
N ASN A 374 -38.21 15.43 29.86
CA ASN A 374 -38.40 13.98 29.95
C ASN A 374 -37.16 13.15 30.31
N TYR A 375 -36.01 13.80 30.47
CA TYR A 375 -34.80 13.16 30.94
C TYR A 375 -34.12 13.97 32.04
N ASP A 376 -33.59 13.31 33.07
CA ASP A 376 -32.76 13.95 34.10
C ASP A 376 -31.36 14.25 33.55
N ALA A 377 -31.30 15.22 32.64
CA ALA A 377 -30.08 15.70 31.99
C ALA A 377 -30.25 17.13 31.49
N ILE A 378 -29.13 17.83 31.29
CA ILE A 378 -29.11 19.13 30.61
C ILE A 378 -28.87 18.99 29.11
N GLU A 379 -29.42 19.90 28.32
CA GLU A 379 -29.10 20.09 26.90
C GLU A 379 -27.78 20.83 26.76
N VAL A 380 -26.82 20.19 26.12
CA VAL A 380 -25.54 20.79 25.74
C VAL A 380 -25.45 20.78 24.21
N PRO A 381 -25.77 21.89 23.53
CA PRO A 381 -25.95 21.90 22.08
C PRO A 381 -24.64 21.76 21.30
N PHE A 382 -23.49 22.04 21.93
CA PHE A 382 -22.17 22.04 21.29
C PHE A 382 -21.13 21.32 22.13
N ARG A 383 -20.31 20.49 21.48
CA ARG A 383 -19.26 19.69 22.15
C ARG A 383 -18.23 20.52 22.91
N ASP A 384 -17.90 21.71 22.42
CA ASP A 384 -16.93 22.62 23.03
C ASP A 384 -17.55 23.52 24.10
N ALA A 385 -18.85 23.38 24.34
CA ALA A 385 -19.57 24.02 25.44
C ALA A 385 -19.98 23.00 26.51
N ILE A 386 -19.36 21.82 26.56
CA ILE A 386 -19.55 20.89 27.68
C ILE A 386 -18.92 21.52 28.93
N PRO A 387 -19.68 21.72 30.02
CA PRO A 387 -19.13 22.28 31.26
C PRO A 387 -18.22 21.28 31.95
N SER A 388 -16.99 21.68 32.30
CA SER A 388 -15.98 20.80 32.93
C SER A 388 -16.31 20.39 34.37
N ASN A 389 -17.19 21.13 35.05
CA ASN A 389 -17.50 20.97 36.47
C ASN A 389 -18.98 20.60 36.74
N TYR A 390 -19.68 20.06 35.75
CA TYR A 390 -21.07 19.62 35.93
C TYR A 390 -21.14 18.11 36.25
N ALA A 391 -21.62 17.77 37.46
CA ALA A 391 -21.66 16.39 37.94
C ALA A 391 -22.81 15.54 37.35
N GLY A 392 -23.84 16.18 36.79
CA GLY A 392 -25.03 15.51 36.25
C GLY A 392 -24.82 14.94 34.84
N VAL A 393 -25.88 14.34 34.30
CA VAL A 393 -25.88 13.84 32.92
C VAL A 393 -26.11 14.99 31.94
N MET A 394 -25.42 14.92 30.80
CA MET A 394 -25.46 15.92 29.75
C MET A 394 -25.85 15.25 28.44
N GLY A 395 -26.87 15.78 27.77
CA GLY A 395 -27.23 15.38 26.42
C GLY A 395 -26.45 16.20 25.40
N VAL A 396 -25.55 15.56 24.67
CA VAL A 396 -24.68 16.16 23.65
C VAL A 396 -25.04 15.67 22.22
N PRO A 397 -24.60 16.37 21.15
CA PRO A 397 -24.74 15.86 19.79
C PRO A 397 -23.99 14.53 19.59
N ILE A 398 -24.51 13.65 18.73
CA ILE A 398 -23.87 12.35 18.40
C ILE A 398 -22.44 12.53 17.86
N SER A 399 -22.15 13.65 17.19
CA SER A 399 -20.80 13.99 16.71
C SER A 399 -19.77 14.18 17.82
N PHE A 400 -20.18 14.19 19.09
CA PHE A 400 -19.28 14.06 20.23
C PHE A 400 -18.39 12.81 20.13
N LEU A 401 -18.90 11.71 19.55
CA LEU A 401 -18.14 10.45 19.39
C LEU A 401 -16.88 10.60 18.53
N ASP A 402 -16.76 11.65 17.71
CA ASP A 402 -15.53 11.96 16.95
C ASP A 402 -14.35 12.37 17.87
N LYS A 403 -14.66 12.78 19.10
CA LYS A 403 -13.73 13.31 20.11
C LYS A 403 -13.93 12.67 21.49
N HIS A 404 -14.65 11.56 21.55
CA HIS A 404 -14.90 10.87 22.81
C HIS A 404 -13.59 10.37 23.40
N ASN A 405 -13.29 10.85 24.60
CA ASN A 405 -12.23 10.32 25.45
C ASN A 405 -12.86 9.44 26.55
N PRO A 406 -12.59 8.12 26.57
CA PRO A 406 -13.16 7.21 27.56
C PRO A 406 -12.63 7.43 28.98
N ASP A 407 -11.53 8.16 29.16
CA ASP A 407 -10.99 8.51 30.49
C ASP A 407 -11.65 9.77 31.06
N GLN A 408 -12.12 10.66 30.18
CA GLN A 408 -12.78 11.90 30.57
C GLN A 408 -14.30 11.73 30.69
N PHE A 409 -14.92 10.91 29.83
CA PHE A 409 -16.37 10.78 29.76
C PHE A 409 -16.84 9.33 29.72
N GLU A 410 -17.88 9.08 30.52
CA GLU A 410 -18.74 7.91 30.41
C GLU A 410 -19.87 8.20 29.41
N ILE A 411 -20.11 7.26 28.50
CA ILE A 411 -21.34 7.25 27.69
C ILE A 411 -22.39 6.51 28.49
N VAL A 412 -23.50 7.17 28.78
CA VAL A 412 -24.60 6.64 29.61
C VAL A 412 -25.69 6.02 28.75
N GLY A 413 -25.90 6.55 27.54
CA GLY A 413 -26.91 6.04 26.62
C GLY A 413 -27.16 6.98 25.45
N ILE A 414 -28.16 6.67 24.64
CA ILE A 414 -28.59 7.54 23.55
C ILE A 414 -30.11 7.50 23.40
N SER A 415 -30.69 8.68 23.19
CA SER A 415 -32.14 8.82 23.03
C SER A 415 -32.65 8.24 21.70
N GLY A 416 -33.79 7.54 21.79
CA GLY A 416 -34.57 7.02 20.67
C GLY A 416 -33.92 5.94 19.80
N ASN A 417 -33.01 5.15 20.37
CA ASN A 417 -32.70 3.81 19.87
C ASN A 417 -33.05 2.70 20.90
N GLY A 418 -33.61 3.07 22.05
CA GLY A 418 -33.94 2.16 23.14
C GLY A 418 -32.82 1.89 24.15
N SER A 419 -31.66 2.55 24.04
CA SER A 419 -30.50 2.38 24.94
C SER A 419 -30.46 3.43 26.07
N MET A 420 -31.59 4.07 26.38
CA MET A 420 -31.67 5.02 27.49
C MET A 420 -31.87 4.26 28.81
N PRO A 421 -31.03 4.49 29.84
CA PRO A 421 -31.25 3.92 31.17
C PRO A 421 -32.55 4.44 31.80
N LYS A 422 -33.24 3.58 32.56
CA LYS A 422 -34.57 3.89 33.13
C LYS A 422 -34.50 4.98 34.20
N GLU A 423 -33.40 5.02 34.93
CA GLU A 423 -33.10 6.00 35.96
C GLU A 423 -32.99 7.43 35.45
N LEU A 424 -32.75 7.63 34.14
CA LEU A 424 -32.76 8.95 33.53
C LEU A 424 -34.15 9.41 33.10
N LEU A 425 -35.16 8.54 33.11
CA LEU A 425 -36.50 8.89 32.66
C LEU A 425 -37.23 9.67 33.75
N ILE A 426 -37.68 10.90 33.45
CA ILE A 426 -38.51 11.66 34.38
C ILE A 426 -39.92 11.05 34.37
N PRO A 427 -40.46 10.55 35.50
CA PRO A 427 -41.76 9.89 35.54
C PRO A 427 -42.91 10.80 35.10
N GLY A 428 -43.98 10.20 34.55
CA GLY A 428 -45.20 10.92 34.17
C GLY A 428 -45.13 11.68 32.84
N GLN A 429 -44.06 11.50 32.08
CA GLN A 429 -43.86 12.17 30.79
C GLN A 429 -44.49 11.35 29.65
N PRO A 430 -45.09 12.01 28.64
CA PRO A 430 -45.89 11.32 27.64
C PRO A 430 -45.04 10.50 26.65
N LYS A 431 -43.76 10.85 26.47
CA LYS A 431 -42.87 10.27 25.46
C LYS A 431 -41.42 10.22 25.93
N TYR A 432 -40.73 9.13 25.57
CA TYR A 432 -39.28 8.94 25.75
C TYR A 432 -38.60 8.55 24.42
N ASP A 433 -39.15 9.01 23.30
CA ASP A 433 -38.58 8.74 21.97
C ASP A 433 -37.42 9.67 21.63
N ARG A 434 -37.46 10.92 22.09
CA ARG A 434 -36.41 11.94 21.93
C ARG A 434 -36.41 12.88 23.13
N PRO A 435 -35.37 13.71 23.31
CA PRO A 435 -35.38 14.75 24.35
C PRO A 435 -36.36 15.87 24.00
N TYR A 436 -37.04 16.41 25.00
CA TYR A 436 -37.95 17.54 24.86
C TYR A 436 -37.49 18.73 25.71
N LEU A 437 -37.63 19.94 25.17
CA LEU A 437 -37.42 21.19 25.90
C LEU A 437 -38.63 22.08 25.75
N SER A 438 -39.33 22.34 26.86
CA SER A 438 -40.56 23.13 26.87
C SER A 438 -41.59 22.61 25.86
N GLY A 439 -41.77 21.29 25.80
CA GLY A 439 -42.68 20.60 24.87
C GLY A 439 -42.14 20.43 23.44
N ASN A 440 -40.97 20.99 23.11
CA ASN A 440 -40.39 20.90 21.77
C ASN A 440 -39.42 19.73 21.63
N ARG A 441 -39.72 18.82 20.71
CA ARG A 441 -38.87 17.66 20.36
C ARG A 441 -37.51 18.12 19.83
N LYS A 442 -36.43 17.53 20.34
CA LYS A 442 -35.06 17.74 19.88
C LYS A 442 -34.54 16.56 19.07
N PHE A 443 -33.44 16.78 18.36
CA PHE A 443 -32.69 15.71 17.70
C PHE A 443 -32.19 14.68 18.73
N PRO A 444 -31.89 13.44 18.32
CA PRO A 444 -31.28 12.48 19.21
C PRO A 444 -29.99 13.04 19.84
N ARG A 445 -29.90 12.86 21.15
CA ARG A 445 -28.77 13.23 22.00
C ARG A 445 -28.13 11.97 22.59
N LEU A 446 -26.80 11.99 22.62
CA LEU A 446 -25.97 11.07 23.38
C LEU A 446 -25.93 11.58 24.82
N MET A 447 -26.22 10.72 25.78
CA MET A 447 -26.15 11.06 27.20
C MET A 447 -24.77 10.69 27.71
N ILE A 448 -24.05 11.66 28.26
CA ILE A 448 -22.70 11.48 28.81
C ILE A 448 -22.62 12.03 30.23
N ARG A 449 -21.63 11.58 30.98
CA ARG A 449 -21.22 12.15 32.27
C ARG A 449 -19.70 12.22 32.32
N HIS A 450 -19.15 13.18 33.06
CA HIS A 450 -17.72 13.14 33.39
C HIS A 450 -17.42 11.88 34.19
N LYS A 451 -16.34 11.17 33.85
CA LYS A 451 -15.76 10.22 34.80
C LYS A 451 -15.13 11.02 35.93
N ASN A 452 -15.32 10.59 37.16
CA ASN A 452 -14.71 11.21 38.34
C ASN A 452 -13.18 11.07 38.27
N THR A 453 -12.53 11.92 37.48
CA THR A 453 -11.15 12.30 37.74
C THR A 453 -11.24 13.33 38.85
N SER A 454 -10.74 12.98 40.03
CA SER A 454 -10.28 13.96 41.01
C SER A 454 -9.46 15.02 40.24
N LEU A 455 -10.06 16.18 40.03
CA LEU A 455 -9.46 17.35 39.38
C LEU A 455 -8.22 17.81 40.14
#